data_AF-A0A3D4GVK9-F1
#
_entry.id   AF-A0A3D4GVK9-F1
#
_cell.length_a   1.000
_cell.length_b   1.000
_cell.length_c   1.000
_cell.angle_alpha   90.00
_cell.angle_beta   90.00
_cell.angle_gamma   90.00
#
_symmetry.space_group_name_H-M   'P 1'
#
loop_
_entity.id
_entity.type
_entity.pdbx_description
1 polymer ?
#
loop_
_entity_poly.entity_id
_entity_poly.type
_entity_poly.pdbx_seq_one_letter_code
_entity_poly.pdbx_strand_id
1 'polypeptide(L)'
;MFSEAAERWMMNNVWPGNVRELRNIVERAVLLSPGDKIQVKDLAIVQSESEPPESPPGTEITGLGEIKISLPPWGIALEDVERKLIEAAIDQADGNISRAAQLLHLSRDTLRYRIKKHRLGG
;
A
#
# COMPACT_ATOMS: atom_id res chain seq x y z
N MET A 1 -14.69 -8.77 18.46
CA MET A 1 -15.89 -7.89 18.34
C MET A 1 -15.43 -6.43 18.38
N PHE A 2 -16.06 -5.48 17.67
CA PHE A 2 -15.65 -4.07 17.77
C PHE A 2 -16.33 -3.36 18.94
N SER A 3 -15.71 -2.31 19.46
CA SER A 3 -16.40 -1.34 20.31
C SER A 3 -17.24 -0.38 19.47
N GLU A 4 -18.35 0.11 20.02
CA GLU A 4 -19.21 1.08 19.32
C GLU A 4 -18.45 2.36 18.94
N ALA A 5 -17.46 2.75 19.77
CA ALA A 5 -16.55 3.85 19.45
C ALA A 5 -15.64 3.53 18.24
N ALA A 6 -15.15 2.29 18.13
CA ALA A 6 -14.34 1.85 16.99
C ALA A 6 -15.15 1.83 15.69
N GLU A 7 -16.41 1.40 15.74
CA GLU A 7 -17.31 1.43 14.58
C GLU A 7 -17.59 2.85 14.10
N ARG A 8 -17.94 3.76 15.02
CA ARG A 8 -18.15 5.19 14.69
C ARG A 8 -16.89 5.84 14.13
N TRP A 9 -15.73 5.49 14.67
CA TRP A 9 -14.45 5.98 14.16
C TRP A 9 -14.19 5.48 12.73
N MET A 10 -14.48 4.21 12.43
CA MET A 10 -14.33 3.68 11.07
C MET A 10 -15.28 4.33 10.06
N MET A 11 -16.51 4.65 10.49
CA MET A 11 -17.51 5.30 9.64
C MET A 11 -17.20 6.78 9.34
N ASN A 12 -16.49 7.46 10.25
CA ASN A 12 -16.19 8.89 10.11
C ASN A 12 -14.87 9.18 9.38
N ASN A 13 -14.04 8.17 9.12
CA ASN A 13 -12.78 8.34 8.40
C ASN A 13 -12.95 8.28 6.89
N VAL A 14 -12.17 9.10 6.18
CA VAL A 14 -12.08 9.05 4.72
C VAL A 14 -11.04 8.01 4.32
N TRP A 15 -11.46 7.02 3.54
CA TRP A 15 -10.62 5.90 3.09
C TRP A 15 -10.21 6.09 1.64
N PRO A 16 -9.04 6.70 1.34
CA PRO A 16 -8.59 6.95 -0.03
C PRO A 16 -8.50 5.67 -0.89
N GLY A 17 -8.34 4.49 -0.28
CA GLY A 17 -8.28 3.16 -0.89
C GLY A 17 -9.56 2.30 -0.82
N ASN A 18 -10.71 2.85 -0.40
CA ASN A 18 -11.97 2.12 -0.17
C ASN A 18 -11.81 0.93 0.82
N VAL A 19 -12.47 -0.19 0.53
CA VAL A 19 -12.61 -1.40 1.38
C VAL A 19 -11.26 -2.08 1.67
N ARG A 20 -10.24 -1.91 0.82
CA ARG A 20 -8.92 -2.54 1.04
C ARG A 20 -8.18 -1.94 2.23
N GLU A 21 -8.22 -0.63 2.38
CA GLU A 21 -7.61 0.04 3.54
C GLU A 21 -8.32 -0.36 4.83
N LEU A 22 -9.66 -0.32 4.83
CA LEU A 22 -10.44 -0.75 5.98
C LEU A 22 -10.14 -2.22 6.35
N ARG A 23 -10.05 -3.10 5.34
CA ARG A 23 -9.68 -4.51 5.53
C ARG A 23 -8.29 -4.65 6.13
N ASN A 24 -7.29 -3.96 5.59
CA ASN A 24 -5.91 -4.02 6.09
C ASN A 24 -5.82 -3.54 7.55
N ILE A 25 -6.53 -2.46 7.88
CA ILE A 25 -6.55 -1.90 9.24
C ILE A 25 -7.24 -2.86 10.19
N VAL A 26 -8.35 -3.46 9.78
CA VAL A 26 -9.08 -4.47 10.57
C VAL A 26 -8.23 -5.73 10.76
N GLU A 27 -7.59 -6.26 9.71
CA GLU A 27 -6.71 -7.43 9.80
C GLU A 27 -5.52 -7.18 10.75
N ARG A 28 -4.88 -6.00 10.65
CA ARG A 28 -3.83 -5.59 11.60
C ARG A 28 -4.35 -5.44 13.03
N ALA A 29 -5.49 -4.79 13.23
CA ALA A 29 -6.06 -4.59 14.55
C ALA A 29 -6.48 -5.91 15.22
N VAL A 30 -6.95 -6.89 14.44
CA VAL A 30 -7.23 -8.25 14.95
C VAL A 30 -5.94 -8.95 15.39
N LEU A 31 -4.85 -8.82 14.64
CA LEU A 31 -3.57 -9.46 14.97
C LEU A 31 -2.84 -8.80 16.14
N LEU A 32 -2.97 -7.48 16.29
CA LEU A 32 -2.27 -6.69 17.31
C LEU A 32 -3.07 -6.52 18.59
N SER A 33 -4.38 -6.81 18.59
CA SER A 33 -5.23 -6.71 19.78
C SER A 33 -5.11 -7.98 20.64
N PRO A 34 -4.57 -7.89 21.87
CA PRO A 34 -4.50 -9.03 22.78
C PRO A 34 -5.85 -9.38 23.45
N GLY A 35 -6.92 -8.61 23.19
CA GLY A 35 -8.24 -8.80 23.81
C GLY A 35 -9.37 -9.10 22.81
N ASP A 36 -10.48 -9.64 23.33
CA ASP A 36 -11.68 -10.03 22.56
C ASP A 36 -12.40 -8.87 21.86
N LYS A 37 -12.08 -7.62 22.25
CA LYS A 37 -12.77 -6.42 21.77
C LYS A 37 -11.79 -5.35 21.25
N ILE A 38 -11.91 -5.03 19.96
CA ILE A 38 -11.08 -4.01 19.27
C ILE A 38 -11.57 -2.61 19.67
N GLN A 39 -10.65 -1.80 20.20
CA GLN A 39 -10.88 -0.41 20.60
C GLN A 39 -10.36 0.57 19.54
N VAL A 40 -10.80 1.83 19.64
CA VAL A 40 -10.36 2.92 18.74
C VAL A 40 -8.84 3.06 18.75
N LYS A 41 -8.20 2.93 19.92
CA LYS A 41 -6.74 3.03 20.06
C LYS A 41 -6.00 1.98 19.21
N ASP A 42 -6.55 0.77 19.09
CA ASP A 42 -5.93 -0.32 18.34
C ASP A 42 -6.01 -0.04 16.83
N LEU A 43 -7.10 0.59 16.38
CA LEU A 43 -7.25 1.06 14.99
C LEU A 43 -6.42 2.31 14.69
N ALA A 44 -6.32 3.24 15.64
CA ALA A 44 -5.57 4.49 15.50
C ALA A 44 -4.06 4.26 15.44
N ILE A 45 -3.52 3.32 16.22
CA ILE A 45 -2.10 2.91 16.13
C ILE A 45 -1.80 2.39 14.74
N VAL A 46 -2.67 1.51 14.22
CA VAL A 46 -2.52 0.94 12.88
C VAL A 46 -2.65 2.02 11.79
N GLN A 47 -3.55 2.98 11.94
CA GLN A 47 -3.70 4.09 10.99
C GLN A 47 -2.52 5.06 11.03
N SER A 48 -1.94 5.36 12.20
CA SER A 48 -0.72 6.17 12.30
C SER A 48 0.50 5.46 11.70
N GLU A 49 0.58 4.13 11.74
CA GLU A 49 1.56 3.35 10.96
C GLU A 49 1.16 3.16 9.48
N SER A 50 -0.02 3.66 9.09
CA SER A 50 -0.50 3.72 7.71
C SER A 50 -0.31 5.09 7.08
N GLU A 51 0.09 6.12 7.84
CA GLU A 51 0.79 7.24 7.24
C GLU A 51 1.97 6.65 6.46
N PRO A 52 2.23 7.13 5.22
CA PRO A 52 3.35 6.62 4.44
C PRO A 52 4.55 6.74 5.35
N PRO A 53 5.14 5.62 5.79
CA PRO A 53 6.23 5.73 6.72
C PRO A 53 7.28 6.57 6.02
N GLU A 54 7.84 7.57 6.71
CA GLU A 54 8.97 8.35 6.20
C GLU A 54 10.16 7.43 5.83
N SER A 55 10.05 6.11 6.07
CA SER A 55 10.75 5.04 5.36
C SER A 55 9.84 3.80 5.14
N PRO A 56 9.59 3.33 3.89
CA PRO A 56 8.74 2.15 3.62
C PRO A 56 9.30 0.86 4.24
N PRO A 57 8.51 -0.24 4.32
CA PRO A 57 9.07 -1.59 4.28
C PRO A 57 10.01 -1.62 3.07
N GLY A 58 11.31 -1.55 3.36
CA GLY A 58 12.31 -1.07 2.41
C GLY A 58 12.40 -2.01 1.23
N THR A 59 11.95 -1.55 0.06
CA THR A 59 12.48 -2.06 -1.20
C THR A 59 13.86 -1.43 -1.33
N GLU A 60 14.84 -1.97 -0.61
CA GLU A 60 16.24 -1.61 -0.84
C GLU A 60 16.68 -2.31 -2.10
N ILE A 61 16.88 -1.52 -3.16
CA ILE A 61 17.59 -1.98 -4.35
C ILE A 61 19.07 -1.97 -3.98
N THR A 62 19.61 -3.12 -3.57
CA THR A 62 21.06 -3.28 -3.46
C THR A 62 21.64 -3.25 -4.88
N GLY A 63 22.82 -2.66 -5.06
CA GLY A 63 23.45 -2.37 -6.36
C GLY A 63 23.75 -3.57 -7.27
N LEU A 64 23.21 -4.76 -6.98
CA LEU A 64 23.32 -5.99 -7.76
C LEU A 64 21.98 -6.44 -8.39
N GLY A 65 20.91 -5.63 -8.32
CA GLY A 65 19.61 -5.99 -8.91
C GLY A 65 18.80 -6.98 -8.08
N GLU A 66 19.15 -7.17 -6.81
CA GLU A 66 18.34 -7.95 -5.87
C GLU A 66 17.26 -7.05 -5.24
N ILE A 67 16.00 -7.47 -5.37
CA ILE A 67 14.85 -6.80 -4.74
C ILE A 67 14.59 -7.51 -3.41
N LYS A 68 14.88 -6.85 -2.29
CA LYS A 68 14.44 -7.33 -0.97
C LYS A 68 13.03 -6.85 -0.68
N ILE A 69 12.11 -7.79 -0.48
CA ILE A 69 10.74 -7.51 -0.06
C ILE A 69 10.56 -8.05 1.35
N SER A 70 10.33 -7.16 2.33
CA SER A 70 9.96 -7.54 3.68
C SER A 70 8.44 -7.64 3.79
N LEU A 71 7.94 -8.84 4.08
CA LEU A 71 6.52 -9.09 4.27
C LEU A 71 6.15 -8.96 5.75
N PRO A 72 5.22 -8.07 6.14
CA PRO A 72 4.75 -8.02 7.50
C PRO A 72 3.86 -9.25 7.81
N PRO A 73 3.63 -9.56 9.10
CA PRO A 73 2.83 -10.73 9.51
C PRO A 73 1.39 -10.76 8.96
N TRP A 74 0.83 -9.60 8.64
CA TRP A 74 -0.51 -9.45 8.04
C TRP A 74 -0.50 -9.45 6.51
N GLY A 75 0.67 -9.56 5.87
CA GLY A 75 0.82 -9.53 4.42
C GLY A 75 0.76 -8.12 3.80
N ILE A 76 0.97 -8.06 2.48
CA ILE A 76 0.82 -6.84 1.68
C ILE A 76 -0.06 -7.11 0.46
N ALA A 77 -0.72 -6.05 -0.02
CA ALA A 77 -1.41 -6.09 -1.30
C ALA A 77 -0.39 -6.09 -2.45
N LEU A 78 -0.48 -7.09 -3.33
CA LEU A 78 0.39 -7.17 -4.51
C LEU A 78 0.24 -5.94 -5.42
N GLU A 79 -0.97 -5.38 -5.48
CA GLU A 79 -1.27 -4.18 -6.25
C GLU A 79 -0.56 -2.93 -5.73
N ASP A 80 -0.20 -2.87 -4.45
CA ASP A 80 0.55 -1.74 -3.88
C ASP A 80 2.04 -1.86 -4.25
N VAL A 81 2.57 -3.08 -4.27
CA VAL A 81 3.92 -3.37 -4.78
C VAL A 81 3.99 -3.04 -6.26
N GLU A 82 3.00 -3.49 -7.04
CA GLU A 82 2.88 -3.20 -8.46
C GLU A 82 2.81 -1.69 -8.73
N ARG A 83 2.01 -0.94 -7.95
CA ARG A 83 1.94 0.52 -8.05
C ARG A 83 3.29 1.18 -7.83
N LYS A 84 3.99 0.83 -6.75
CA LYS A 84 5.30 1.39 -6.41
C LYS A 84 6.37 1.10 -7.48
N LEU A 85 6.35 -0.11 -8.06
CA LEU A 85 7.25 -0.46 -9.16
C LEU A 85 6.97 0.37 -10.41
N ILE A 86 5.69 0.64 -10.71
CA ILE A 86 5.29 1.50 -11.82
C ILE A 86 5.74 2.95 -11.58
N GLU A 87 5.53 3.49 -10.39
CA GLU A 87 5.98 4.84 -10.00
C GLU A 87 7.51 4.97 -10.14
N ALA A 88 8.27 4.06 -9.52
CA ALA A 88 9.73 4.08 -9.59
C ALA A 88 10.26 3.99 -11.04
N ALA A 89 9.63 3.20 -11.90
CA ALA A 89 10.00 3.09 -13.30
C ALA A 89 9.67 4.36 -14.10
N ILE A 90 8.58 5.05 -13.77
CA ILE A 90 8.21 6.34 -14.40
C ILE A 90 9.21 7.42 -13.97
N ASP A 91 9.55 7.47 -12.68
CA ASP A 91 10.50 8.43 -12.13
C ASP A 91 11.89 8.23 -12.73
N GLN A 92 12.38 7.00 -12.79
CA GLN A 92 13.66 6.66 -13.43
C GLN A 92 13.66 6.93 -14.95
N ALA A 93 12.49 6.99 -15.56
CA ALA A 93 12.32 7.30 -16.98
C ALA A 93 11.99 8.78 -17.25
N ASP A 94 12.06 9.66 -16.25
CA ASP A 94 11.70 11.08 -16.35
C ASP A 94 10.32 11.31 -16.99
N GLY A 95 9.33 10.50 -16.61
CA GLY A 95 7.97 10.57 -17.14
C GLY A 95 7.78 9.91 -18.52
N ASN A 96 8.84 9.38 -19.14
CA ASN A 96 8.73 8.72 -20.44
C ASN A 96 8.12 7.31 -20.29
N ILE A 97 6.81 7.21 -20.55
CA ILE A 97 6.05 5.95 -20.44
C ILE A 97 6.64 4.81 -21.29
N SER A 98 7.18 5.10 -22.47
CA SER A 98 7.77 4.04 -23.31
C SER A 98 9.06 3.49 -22.70
N ARG A 99 9.88 4.36 -22.11
CA ARG A 99 11.11 3.97 -21.41
C ARG A 99 10.82 3.28 -20.08
N ALA A 100 9.83 3.76 -19.32
CA ALA A 100 9.35 3.10 -18.10
C ALA A 100 8.83 1.68 -18.39
N ALA A 101 8.11 1.51 -19.50
CA ALA A 101 7.62 0.19 -19.91
C ALA A 101 8.78 -0.76 -20.25
N GLN A 102 9.84 -0.26 -20.90
CA GLN A 102 11.05 -1.04 -21.17
C GLN A 102 11.77 -1.47 -19.88
N LEU A 103 11.89 -0.59 -18.89
CA LEU A 103 12.48 -0.91 -17.58
C LEU A 103 11.73 -2.03 -16.86
N LEU A 104 10.40 -2.08 -17.03
CA LEU A 104 9.55 -3.12 -16.44
C LEU A 104 9.33 -4.33 -17.36
N HIS A 105 9.96 -4.38 -18.53
CA HIS A 105 9.75 -5.42 -19.55
C HIS A 105 8.27 -5.59 -19.96
N LEU A 106 7.53 -4.49 -20.02
CA LEU A 106 6.14 -4.42 -20.45
C LEU A 106 6.00 -3.74 -21.81
N SER A 107 4.89 -4.01 -22.50
CA SER A 107 4.48 -3.15 -23.61
C SER A 107 3.99 -1.79 -23.08
N ARG A 108 4.13 -0.75 -23.89
CA ARG A 108 3.64 0.60 -23.58
C ARG A 108 2.15 0.60 -23.23
N ASP A 109 1.35 -0.19 -23.95
CA ASP A 109 -0.10 -0.24 -23.74
C ASP A 109 -0.48 -0.98 -22.45
N THR A 110 0.25 -2.04 -22.11
CA THR A 110 0.10 -2.70 -20.80
C THR A 110 0.43 -1.75 -19.66
N LEU A 111 1.53 -0.98 -19.78
CA LEU A 111 1.89 -0.01 -18.75
C LEU A 111 0.82 1.08 -18.61
N ARG A 112 0.33 1.67 -19.71
CA ARG A 112 -0.76 2.66 -19.66
C ARG A 112 -2.03 2.12 -19.01
N TYR A 113 -2.40 0.89 -19.34
CA TYR A 113 -3.56 0.24 -18.74
C TYR A 113 -3.38 0.14 -17.22
N ARG A 114 -2.20 -0.28 -16.76
CA ARG A 114 -1.88 -0.37 -15.33
C ARG A 114 -1.86 1.02 -14.66
N ILE A 115 -1.23 2.01 -15.25
CA ILE A 115 -1.24 3.42 -14.78
C ILE A 115 -2.68 3.89 -14.54
N LYS A 116 -3.57 3.70 -15.52
CA LYS A 116 -4.99 4.06 -15.40
C LYS A 116 -5.71 3.26 -14.32
N LYS A 117 -5.44 1.95 -14.21
CA LYS A 117 -6.02 1.07 -13.18
C LYS A 117 -5.64 1.53 -11.76
N HIS A 118 -4.41 1.99 -11.57
CA HIS A 118 -3.91 2.46 -10.26
C HIS A 118 -4.17 3.95 -9.99
N ARG A 119 -4.85 4.68 -10.90
CA ARG A 119 -5.08 6.14 -10.84
C ARG A 119 -3.77 6.95 -10.67
N LEU A 120 -2.69 6.47 -11.28
CA LEU A 120 -1.44 7.22 -11.36
C LEU A 120 -1.56 8.21 -12.51
N GLY A 121 -1.59 9.51 -12.22
CA GLY A 121 -1.80 10.55 -13.21
C GLY A 121 -2.55 11.74 -12.61
N GLY A 122 -1.79 12.77 -12.26
CA GLY A 122 -2.31 14.13 -12.11
C GLY A 122 -2.52 14.80 -13.45
#